data_AF-A0A2T5LDK4-F1
#
_entry.id   AF-A0A2T5LDK4-F1
#
_cell.length_a   1.000
_cell.length_b   1.000
_cell.length_c   1.000
_cell.angle_alpha   90.00
_cell.angle_beta   90.00
_cell.angle_gamma   90.00
#
_symmetry.space_group_name_H-M   'P 1'
#
loop_
_entity.id
_entity.type
_entity.pdbx_description
1 polymer ?
#
loop_
_entity_poly.entity_id
_entity_poly.type
_entity_poly.pdbx_seq_one_letter_code
_entity_poly.pdbx_strand_id
1 'polypeptide(L)'
;MVVVDLGEIAVTLTRQVLLATVVGVLVTLILAWLSYQAGEAGFEGLSNALFWQNSLLQSAVPPLDLGTADRPVYDGMLLMILAFVLNFVIGFIVYGVSAFVIVSRMAERAGHLRSRR
;
A
#
# COMPACT_ATOMS: atom_id res chain seq x y z
N MET A 1 0.33 31.22 28.43
CA MET A 1 -0.92 30.66 27.86
C MET A 1 -0.67 30.52 26.36
N VAL A 2 -0.30 29.33 25.91
CA VAL A 2 -0.02 29.09 24.48
C VAL A 2 -1.38 28.98 23.79
N VAL A 3 -1.78 30.02 23.08
CA VAL A 3 -2.93 29.94 22.17
C VAL A 3 -2.44 29.10 21.00
N VAL A 4 -2.70 27.80 21.09
CA VAL A 4 -2.44 26.87 19.99
C VAL A 4 -3.44 27.17 18.89
N ASP A 5 -2.97 27.65 17.74
CA ASP A 5 -3.81 27.89 16.58
C ASP A 5 -4.22 26.53 15.99
N LEU A 6 -5.44 26.11 16.33
CA LEU A 6 -6.05 24.87 15.86
C LEU A 6 -6.14 24.83 14.33
N GLY A 7 -6.20 25.99 13.66
CA GLY A 7 -6.24 26.09 12.20
C GLY A 7 -4.90 25.72 11.56
N GLU A 8 -3.79 26.21 12.11
CA GLU A 8 -2.44 25.91 11.60
C GLU A 8 -2.08 24.42 11.77
N ILE A 9 -2.50 23.83 12.89
CA ILE A 9 -2.37 22.38 13.13
C ILE A 9 -3.18 21.58 12.11
N ALA A 10 -4.45 21.96 11.87
CA ALA A 10 -5.31 21.27 10.94
C ALA A 10 -4.77 21.30 9.50
N VAL A 11 -4.25 22.45 9.05
CA VAL A 11 -3.64 22.58 7.71
C VAL A 11 -2.38 21.72 7.57
N THR A 12 -1.54 21.71 8.61
CA THR A 12 -0.30 20.91 8.62
C THR A 12 -0.60 19.41 8.60
N LEU A 13 -1.57 18.95 9.41
CA LEU A 13 -2.06 17.57 9.42
C LEU A 13 -2.64 17.17 8.05
N THR A 14 -3.52 18.01 7.49
CA THR A 14 -4.15 17.74 6.19
C THR A 14 -3.10 17.57 5.10
N ARG A 15 -2.09 18.45 5.07
CA ARG A 15 -0.98 18.36 4.11
C ARG A 15 -0.17 17.07 4.30
N GLN A 16 0.11 16.66 5.53
CA GLN A 16 0.83 15.41 5.81
C GLN A 16 0.04 14.19 5.37
N VAL A 17 -1.27 14.15 5.65
CA VAL A 17 -2.17 13.05 5.24
C VAL A 17 -2.25 12.96 3.71
N LEU A 18 -2.40 14.09 3.02
CA LEU A 18 -2.43 14.13 1.55
C LEU A 18 -1.11 13.63 0.95
N LEU A 19 0.03 14.10 1.45
CA LEU A 19 1.34 13.64 0.98
C LEU A 19 1.54 12.15 1.24
N ALA A 20 1.21 11.67 2.44
CA ALA A 20 1.32 10.26 2.77
C ALA A 20 0.42 9.38 1.89
N THR A 21 -0.79 9.84 1.61
CA THR A 21 -1.73 9.17 0.69
C THR A 21 -1.14 9.06 -0.71
N VAL A 22 -0.67 10.17 -1.28
CA VAL A 22 -0.08 10.19 -2.63
C VAL A 22 1.14 9.29 -2.71
N VAL A 23 2.05 9.38 -1.73
CA VAL A 23 3.25 8.54 -1.67
C VAL A 23 2.88 7.06 -1.53
N GLY A 24 1.93 6.73 -0.65
CA GLY A 24 1.46 5.36 -0.46
C GLY A 24 0.88 4.75 -1.73
N VAL A 25 0.05 5.50 -2.46
CA VAL A 25 -0.50 5.07 -3.76
C VAL A 25 0.62 4.85 -4.78
N LEU A 26 1.51 5.82 -4.95
CA LEU A 26 2.61 5.71 -5.93
C LEU A 26 3.53 4.54 -5.64
N VAL A 27 3.93 4.34 -4.38
CA VAL A 27 4.76 3.20 -3.97
C VAL A 27 4.04 1.88 -4.25
N THR A 28 2.75 1.79 -3.94
CA THR A 28 1.96 0.57 -4.20
C THR A 28 1.92 0.25 -5.70
N LEU A 29 1.69 1.25 -6.56
CA LEU A 29 1.64 1.07 -8.01
C LEU A 29 3.01 0.70 -8.59
N ILE A 30 4.08 1.34 -8.11
CA ILE A 30 5.46 1.03 -8.54
C ILE A 30 5.84 -0.40 -8.16
N LEU A 31 5.53 -0.83 -6.93
CA LEU A 31 5.81 -2.20 -6.48
C LEU A 31 5.00 -3.23 -7.28
N ALA A 32 3.74 -2.93 -7.58
CA ALA A 32 2.91 -3.79 -8.44
C ALA A 32 3.52 -3.92 -9.84
N TRP A 33 3.93 -2.80 -10.45
CA TRP A 33 4.57 -2.80 -11.76
C TRP A 33 5.90 -3.56 -11.77
N LEU A 34 6.78 -3.32 -10.79
CA LEU A 34 8.06 -4.02 -10.67
C LEU A 34 7.87 -5.52 -10.42
N SER A 35 6.85 -5.90 -9.65
CA SER A 35 6.49 -7.29 -9.44
C SER A 35 6.07 -7.97 -10.75
N TYR A 36 5.26 -7.32 -11.58
CA TYR A 36 4.90 -7.81 -12.91
C TYR A 36 6.13 -8.02 -13.80
N GLN A 37 7.01 -7.00 -13.90
CA GLN A 37 8.24 -7.10 -14.69
C GLN A 37 9.18 -8.20 -14.19
N ALA A 38 9.30 -8.39 -12.87
CA ALA A 38 10.10 -9.46 -12.29
C ALA A 38 9.54 -10.86 -12.64
N GLY A 39 8.21 -10.99 -12.68
CA GLY A 39 7.54 -12.21 -13.12
C GLY A 39 7.81 -12.53 -14.59
N GLU A 40 7.65 -11.54 -15.48
CA GLU A 40 7.94 -11.69 -16.92
C GLU A 40 9.41 -12.03 -17.19
N ALA A 41 10.33 -11.56 -16.34
CA ALA A 41 11.75 -11.90 -16.42
C ALA A 41 12.11 -13.28 -15.82
N GLY A 42 11.13 -14.04 -15.31
CA GLY A 42 11.32 -15.37 -14.71
C GLY A 42 11.79 -15.35 -13.25
N PHE A 43 11.83 -14.20 -12.59
CA PHE A 43 12.19 -14.07 -11.19
C PHE A 43 10.95 -14.14 -10.28
N GLU A 44 10.27 -15.29 -10.27
CA GLU A 44 9.02 -15.49 -9.51
C GLU A 44 9.15 -15.17 -8.02
N GLY A 45 10.27 -15.55 -7.40
CA GLY A 45 10.53 -15.24 -5.99
C GLY A 45 10.61 -13.73 -5.70
N LEU A 46 11.24 -12.97 -6.59
CA LEU A 46 11.33 -11.52 -6.47
C LEU A 46 9.98 -10.85 -6.75
N SER A 47 9.25 -11.34 -7.75
CA SER A 47 7.89 -10.89 -8.06
C SER A 47 6.97 -11.03 -6.84
N ASN A 48 6.99 -12.22 -6.22
CA ASN A 48 6.23 -12.51 -5.00
C ASN A 48 6.69 -11.65 -3.81
N ALA A 49 8.00 -11.42 -3.64
CA ALA A 49 8.50 -10.58 -2.54
C ALA A 49 8.10 -9.11 -2.68
N LEU A 50 8.18 -8.55 -3.90
CA LEU A 50 7.80 -7.16 -4.20
C LEU A 50 6.30 -6.91 -3.98
N PHE A 51 5.48 -7.95 -4.15
CA PHE A 51 4.04 -7.90 -3.99
C PHE A 51 3.54 -8.92 -2.98
N TRP A 52 4.24 -9.00 -1.84
CA TRP A 52 4.03 -10.01 -0.80
C TRP A 52 2.61 -10.09 -0.29
N GLN A 53 1.91 -8.94 -0.22
CA GLN A 53 0.51 -8.88 0.19
C GLN A 53 -0.41 -9.70 -0.73
N ASN A 54 -0.10 -9.78 -2.03
CA ASN A 54 -0.83 -10.61 -2.98
C ASN A 54 -0.51 -12.08 -2.76
N SER A 55 0.77 -12.43 -2.60
CA SER A 55 1.17 -13.81 -2.34
C SER A 55 0.54 -14.36 -1.06
N LEU A 56 0.46 -13.55 0.01
CA LEU A 56 -0.22 -13.94 1.25
C LEU A 56 -1.72 -14.14 1.04
N LEU A 57 -2.41 -13.18 0.41
CA LEU A 57 -3.85 -13.30 0.19
C LEU A 57 -4.19 -14.49 -0.71
N GLN A 58 -3.42 -14.70 -1.78
CA GLN A 58 -3.62 -15.82 -2.69
C GLN A 58 -3.31 -17.17 -2.03
N SER A 59 -2.37 -17.23 -1.07
CA SER A 59 -2.11 -18.46 -0.30
C SER A 59 -3.28 -18.88 0.60
N ALA A 60 -4.17 -17.94 0.95
CA ALA A 60 -5.36 -18.19 1.75
C ALA A 60 -6.59 -18.53 0.89
N VAL A 61 -6.52 -18.34 -0.44
CA VAL A 61 -7.58 -18.71 -1.37
C VAL A 61 -7.35 -20.17 -1.79
N PRO A 62 -8.37 -21.06 -1.66
CA PRO A 62 -8.25 -22.43 -2.13
C PRO A 62 -7.86 -22.46 -3.62
N PRO A 63 -6.94 -23.34 -4.04
CA PRO A 63 -6.57 -23.46 -5.45
C PRO A 63 -7.82 -23.75 -6.29
N LEU A 64 -8.10 -22.84 -7.23
CA LEU A 64 -9.24 -22.91 -8.12
C LEU A 64 -8.98 -23.84 -9.28
N ASP A 65 -9.95 -24.71 -9.56
CA ASP A 65 -10.19 -25.20 -10.90
C ASP A 65 -10.95 -24.08 -11.64
N LEU A 66 -10.34 -23.44 -12.64
CA LEU A 66 -10.87 -22.23 -13.31
C LEU A 66 -12.17 -22.48 -14.12
N GLY A 67 -12.74 -23.68 -14.02
CA GLY A 67 -13.92 -24.09 -14.76
C GLY A 67 -13.59 -24.37 -16.23
N THR A 68 -14.42 -25.20 -16.86
CA THR A 68 -14.40 -25.40 -18.32
C THR A 68 -15.34 -24.39 -19.00
N ALA A 69 -15.27 -24.28 -20.33
CA ALA A 69 -16.14 -23.40 -21.12
C ALA A 69 -17.65 -23.60 -20.82
N ASP A 70 -18.04 -24.80 -20.39
CA ASP A 70 -19.43 -25.16 -20.07
C ASP A 70 -19.87 -24.75 -18.64
N ARG A 71 -18.91 -24.42 -17.77
CA ARG A 71 -19.11 -23.97 -16.38
C ARG A 71 -18.09 -22.90 -16.02
N PRO A 72 -18.23 -21.69 -16.58
CA PRO A 72 -17.22 -20.63 -16.46
C PRO A 72 -17.09 -20.09 -15.04
N VAL A 73 -18.04 -20.38 -14.13
CA VAL A 73 -18.05 -19.88 -12.75
C VAL A 73 -18.14 -21.05 -11.78
N TYR A 74 -17.03 -21.34 -11.09
CA TYR A 74 -16.96 -22.25 -9.95
C TYR A 74 -16.65 -21.50 -8.64
N ASP A 75 -17.04 -22.11 -7.52
CA ASP A 75 -16.80 -21.61 -6.16
C ASP A 75 -15.30 -21.32 -5.94
N GLY A 76 -14.97 -20.02 -5.83
CA GLY A 76 -13.63 -19.52 -5.57
C GLY A 76 -13.22 -18.33 -6.43
N MET A 77 -13.79 -18.17 -7.64
CA MET A 77 -13.46 -17.03 -8.51
C MET A 77 -13.77 -15.68 -7.82
N LEU A 78 -14.87 -15.62 -7.07
CA LEU A 78 -15.24 -14.44 -6.27
C LEU A 78 -14.19 -14.15 -5.18
N LEU A 79 -13.69 -15.19 -4.50
CA LEU A 79 -12.64 -15.08 -3.49
C LEU A 79 -11.32 -14.58 -4.10
N MET A 80 -10.99 -15.01 -5.32
CA MET A 80 -9.81 -14.56 -6.05
C MET A 80 -9.89 -13.07 -6.43
N ILE A 81 -11.06 -12.62 -6.90
CA ILE A 81 -11.31 -11.20 -7.20
C ILE A 81 -11.23 -10.36 -5.92
N LEU A 82 -11.82 -10.83 -4.82
CA LEU A 82 -11.74 -10.14 -3.54
C LEU A 82 -10.31 -10.08 -3.01
N ALA A 83 -9.54 -11.17 -3.09
CA ALA A 83 -8.12 -11.20 -2.74
C ALA A 83 -7.33 -10.19 -3.58
N PHE A 84 -7.58 -10.11 -4.89
CA PHE A 84 -6.94 -9.14 -5.77
C PHE A 84 -7.25 -7.68 -5.39
N VAL A 85 -8.50 -7.35 -5.09
CA VAL A 85 -8.89 -5.99 -4.67
C VAL A 85 -8.34 -5.65 -3.29
N LEU A 86 -8.47 -6.56 -2.32
CA LEU A 86 -7.98 -6.38 -0.95
C LEU A 86 -6.47 -6.19 -0.92
N ASN A 87 -5.74 -6.82 -1.83
CA ASN A 87 -4.31 -6.64 -1.97
C ASN A 87 -3.91 -5.16 -2.20
N PHE A 88 -4.63 -4.40 -3.03
CA PHE A 88 -4.35 -2.97 -3.21
C PHE A 88 -4.70 -2.16 -1.96
N VAL A 89 -5.78 -2.52 -1.26
CA VAL A 89 -6.18 -1.86 0.00
C VAL A 89 -5.12 -2.08 1.08
N ILE A 90 -4.65 -3.32 1.25
CA ILE A 90 -3.58 -3.66 2.20
C ILE A 90 -2.29 -2.94 1.82
N GLY A 91 -1.89 -2.96 0.55
CA GLY A 91 -0.73 -2.23 0.06
C GLY A 91 -0.81 -0.75 0.39
N PHE A 92 -1.94 -0.10 0.07
CA PHE A 92 -2.17 1.30 0.38
C PHE A 92 -2.07 1.59 1.89
N ILE A 93 -2.68 0.76 2.73
CA ILE A 93 -2.62 0.95 4.20
C ILE A 93 -1.18 0.81 4.68
N VAL A 94 -0.47 -0.26 4.31
CA VAL A 94 0.89 -0.52 4.78
C VAL A 94 1.84 0.58 4.33
N TYR A 95 1.86 0.91 3.03
CA TYR A 95 2.79 1.90 2.50
C TYR A 95 2.38 3.34 2.83
N GLY A 96 1.08 3.65 2.85
CA GLY A 96 0.55 4.95 3.22
C GLY A 96 0.77 5.28 4.70
N VAL A 97 0.49 4.34 5.61
CA VAL A 97 0.76 4.53 7.05
C VAL A 97 2.26 4.62 7.31
N SER A 98 3.07 3.78 6.67
CA SER A 98 4.53 3.86 6.80
C SER A 98 5.07 5.21 6.32
N ALA A 99 4.59 5.69 5.18
CA ALA A 99 4.94 7.01 4.65
C ALA A 99 4.51 8.14 5.60
N PHE A 100 3.30 8.06 6.16
CA PHE A 100 2.82 9.03 7.16
C PHE A 100 3.75 9.10 8.37
N VAL A 101 4.07 7.94 8.98
CA VAL A 101 4.96 7.88 10.14
C VAL A 101 6.34 8.47 9.84
N ILE A 102 6.90 8.17 8.66
CA ILE A 102 8.20 8.71 8.23
C ILE A 102 8.11 10.23 8.07
N VAL A 103 7.12 10.75 7.34
CA VAL A 103 6.94 12.19 7.09
C VAL A 103 6.70 12.95 8.39
N SER A 104 5.86 12.44 9.29
CA SER A 104 5.59 13.08 10.58
C SER A 104 6.85 13.12 11.45
N ARG A 105 7.63 12.03 11.51
CA ARG A 105 8.91 12.03 12.24
C ARG A 105 9.96 12.95 11.63
N MET A 106 10.00 13.07 10.30
CA MET A 106 10.90 14.02 9.63
C MET A 106 10.50 15.47 9.93
N ALA A 107 9.20 15.77 9.98
CA ALA A 107 8.69 17.09 10.34
C ALA A 107 9.04 17.47 11.79
N GLU A 108 8.89 16.55 12.75
CA GLU A 108 9.31 16.74 14.15
C GLU A 108 10.81 17.04 14.26
N ARG A 109 11.65 16.26 13.56
CA ARG A 109 13.11 16.47 13.53
C ARG A 109 13.50 17.81 12.92
N ALA A 110 12.84 18.23 11.85
CA ALA A 110 13.07 19.54 11.23
C ALA A 110 12.70 20.70 12.17
N GLY A 111 11.63 20.55 12.96
CA GLY A 111 11.24 21.51 14.00
C GLY A 111 12.31 21.67 15.08
N HIS A 112 12.88 20.57 15.56
CA HIS A 112 13.96 20.59 16.55
C HIS A 112 15.27 21.22 16.04
N LEU A 113 15.60 21.05 14.76
CA LEU A 113 16.78 21.67 14.16
C LEU A 113 16.62 23.19 13.98
N ARG A 114 15.39 23.66 13.78
CA ARG A 114 15.07 25.09 13.66
C ARG A 114 15.12 25.83 15.00
N SER A 115 14.93 25.16 16.13
CA SER A 115 14.99 25.78 17.47
C SER A 115 16.41 25.90 18.05
N ARG A 116 17.42 25.31 17.39
CA ARG A 116 18.84 25.38 17.79
C ARG A 116 19.67 26.40 17.00
N ARG A 117 19.05 27.07 16.02
CA ARG A 117 19.66 28.12 15.20
C ARG A 117 19.11 29.47 15.62
#